data_AF-A0A9K3H6G9-F1
#
_entry.id   AF-A0A9K3H6G9-F1
#
_cell.length_a   1.000
_cell.length_b   1.000
_cell.length_c   1.000
_cell.angle_alpha   90.00
_cell.angle_beta   90.00
_cell.angle_gamma   90.00
#
_symmetry.space_group_name_H-M   'P 1'
#
loop_
_entity.id
_entity.type
_entity.pdbx_description
1 polymer ?
#
loop_
_entity_poly.entity_id
_entity_poly.type
_entity_poly.pdbx_seq_one_letter_code
_entity_poly.pdbx_strand_id
1 'polypeptide(L)'
;MYAKCGAVTTGRKLFDLMNDRHVTTWNAMIDGYGTHGYGTEAIKLFKEMEAGDIKPNNITFLCIISACSHSGFVEEGCQYFYKMKNEYEIEPTMDHYGAMVDLLGRSGRLTEAWDFIQNMPVEPGINVFGAMLGACKIHKNVELAEMAAGRLFELNPNDGGYYVLLANIYATASMWDKVTEIRSKMDERGIRKTPGYSSVELENEVHTFYSGSSWHSDSNKIYNFLEILIDKIKDVGYVPATDLMQDVEDDLQEQMVSTHSEKLAIAFGLLNTRPGTTIHIRKNLRVCGDCHNATKYISLVENREIIVRDLHRFHHFKNGVCSCGDYW
;
A
#
# COMPACT_ATOMS: atom_id res chain seq x y z
N MET A 1 16.36 -0.65 -10.69
CA MET A 1 15.61 -1.51 -11.63
C MET A 1 15.07 -2.75 -10.91
N TYR A 2 15.93 -3.64 -10.41
CA TYR A 2 15.52 -4.92 -9.78
C TYR A 2 14.52 -4.79 -8.61
N ALA A 3 14.76 -3.87 -7.67
CA ALA A 3 13.80 -3.61 -6.59
C ALA A 3 12.40 -3.21 -7.14
N LYS A 4 12.34 -2.35 -8.17
CA LYS A 4 11.07 -1.95 -8.80
C LYS A 4 10.37 -3.09 -9.57
N CYS A 5 10.97 -4.26 -9.65
CA CYS A 5 10.42 -5.48 -10.25
C CYS A 5 10.09 -6.57 -9.20
N GLY A 6 10.19 -6.29 -7.90
CA GLY A 6 9.98 -7.28 -6.84
C GLY A 6 11.20 -8.16 -6.56
N ALA A 7 12.36 -7.86 -7.16
CA ALA A 7 13.59 -8.65 -7.05
C ALA A 7 14.63 -7.94 -6.16
N VAL A 8 14.23 -7.55 -4.95
CA VAL A 8 15.08 -6.78 -4.03
C VAL A 8 16.35 -7.53 -3.58
N THR A 9 16.28 -8.85 -3.44
CA THR A 9 17.44 -9.70 -3.12
C THR A 9 18.48 -9.70 -4.24
N THR A 10 18.05 -9.74 -5.51
CA THR A 10 18.93 -9.57 -6.67
C THR A 10 19.52 -8.16 -6.70
N GLY A 11 18.70 -7.14 -6.38
CA GLY A 11 19.16 -5.77 -6.23
C GLY A 11 20.30 -5.64 -5.21
N ARG A 12 20.17 -6.28 -4.05
CA ARG A 12 21.21 -6.33 -3.01
C ARG A 12 22.50 -6.95 -3.51
N LYS A 13 22.43 -8.14 -4.12
CA LYS A 13 23.62 -8.83 -4.65
C LYS A 13 24.39 -7.95 -5.64
N LEU A 14 23.69 -7.26 -6.53
CA LEU A 14 24.33 -6.37 -7.49
C LEU A 14 24.92 -5.15 -6.82
N PHE A 15 24.22 -4.56 -5.84
CA PHE A 15 24.77 -3.47 -5.03
C PHE A 15 26.07 -3.87 -4.32
N ASP A 16 26.14 -5.09 -3.78
CA ASP A 16 27.34 -5.62 -3.13
C ASP A 16 28.52 -5.77 -4.08
N LEU A 17 28.26 -6.14 -5.34
CA LEU A 17 29.28 -6.32 -6.38
C LEU A 17 29.77 -5.01 -7.01
N MET A 18 29.16 -3.86 -6.69
CA MET A 18 29.59 -2.58 -7.22
C MET A 18 30.85 -2.09 -6.52
N ASN A 19 31.92 -1.89 -7.31
CA ASN A 19 33.17 -1.30 -6.82
C ASN A 19 33.00 0.18 -6.46
N ASP A 20 32.22 0.92 -7.26
CA ASP A 20 31.91 2.32 -7.06
C ASP A 20 30.41 2.50 -6.79
N ARG A 21 30.05 2.95 -5.59
CA ARG A 21 28.68 3.23 -5.20
C ARG A 21 28.48 4.74 -5.10
N HIS A 22 27.40 5.25 -5.70
CA HIS A 22 27.02 6.66 -5.61
C HIS A 22 25.80 6.82 -4.71
N VAL A 23 25.55 8.05 -4.24
CA VAL A 23 24.37 8.39 -3.42
C VAL A 23 23.06 7.87 -4.02
N THR A 24 22.93 7.89 -5.35
CA THR A 24 21.75 7.36 -6.05
C THR A 24 21.62 5.85 -5.95
N THR A 25 22.72 5.11 -5.94
CA THR A 25 22.75 3.65 -5.76
C THR A 25 22.34 3.28 -4.33
N TRP A 26 22.86 4.01 -3.33
CA TRP A 26 22.45 3.87 -1.93
C TRP A 26 20.97 4.14 -1.76
N ASN A 27 20.48 5.27 -2.26
CA ASN A 27 19.08 5.65 -2.18
C ASN A 27 18.17 4.60 -2.84
N ALA A 28 18.55 4.09 -4.02
CA ALA A 28 17.78 3.07 -4.72
C ALA A 28 17.66 1.75 -3.92
N MET A 29 18.69 1.40 -3.14
CA MET A 29 18.68 0.19 -2.33
C MET A 29 17.96 0.39 -0.99
N ILE A 30 18.12 1.54 -0.34
CA ILE A 30 17.39 1.92 0.89
C ILE A 30 15.88 2.00 0.59
N ASP A 31 15.49 2.71 -0.47
CA ASP A 31 14.10 2.77 -0.97
C ASP A 31 13.59 1.38 -1.35
N GLY A 32 14.43 0.59 -2.02
CA GLY A 32 14.15 -0.80 -2.34
C GLY A 32 13.80 -1.60 -1.08
N TYR A 33 14.59 -1.52 -0.02
CA TYR A 33 14.26 -2.21 1.22
C TYR A 33 12.96 -1.71 1.86
N GLY A 34 12.76 -0.39 1.96
CA GLY A 34 11.55 0.19 2.53
C GLY A 34 10.27 -0.19 1.76
N THR A 35 10.32 -0.19 0.43
CA THR A 35 9.18 -0.56 -0.43
C THR A 35 8.88 -2.06 -0.45
N HIS A 36 9.71 -2.93 0.13
CA HIS A 36 9.42 -4.37 0.24
C HIS A 36 9.16 -4.83 1.69
N GLY A 37 9.10 -3.90 2.66
CA GLY A 37 8.88 -4.21 4.07
C GLY A 37 10.14 -4.60 4.86
N TYR A 38 11.33 -4.38 4.29
CA TYR A 38 12.61 -4.71 4.93
C TYR A 38 13.21 -3.49 5.64
N GLY A 39 12.46 -2.87 6.55
CA GLY A 39 12.88 -1.63 7.21
C GLY A 39 14.16 -1.76 8.04
N THR A 40 14.37 -2.91 8.68
CA THR A 40 15.59 -3.16 9.48
C THR A 40 16.84 -3.16 8.58
N GLU A 41 16.74 -3.73 7.40
CA GLU A 41 17.77 -3.76 6.37
C GLU A 41 18.02 -2.36 5.81
N ALA A 42 16.95 -1.57 5.61
CA ALA A 42 17.07 -0.16 5.19
C ALA A 42 17.86 0.67 6.23
N ILE A 43 17.54 0.52 7.52
CA ILE A 43 18.24 1.20 8.63
C ILE A 43 19.70 0.78 8.71
N LYS A 44 19.99 -0.52 8.62
CA LYS A 44 21.36 -1.04 8.61
C LYS A 44 22.15 -0.47 7.44
N LEU A 45 21.54 -0.42 6.26
CA LEU A 45 22.19 0.11 5.07
C LEU A 45 22.42 1.63 5.14
N PHE A 46 21.48 2.38 5.71
CA PHE A 46 21.69 3.81 5.98
C PHE A 46 22.87 4.03 6.93
N LYS A 47 22.98 3.25 8.01
CA LYS A 47 24.13 3.33 8.94
C LYS A 47 25.46 2.95 8.28
N GLU A 48 25.47 1.97 7.36
CA GLU A 48 26.64 1.64 6.55
C GLU A 48 27.04 2.83 5.65
N MET A 49 26.07 3.51 5.05
CA MET A 49 26.31 4.73 4.26
C MET A 49 26.91 5.85 5.12
N GLU A 50 26.37 6.09 6.32
CA GLU A 50 26.87 7.11 7.24
C GLU A 50 28.31 6.84 7.72
N ALA A 51 28.69 5.57 7.84
CA ALA A 51 30.04 5.18 8.22
C ALA A 51 31.06 5.24 7.06
N GLY A 52 30.58 5.44 5.83
CA GLY A 52 31.41 5.54 4.63
C GLY A 52 31.63 6.98 4.15
N ASP A 53 32.23 7.11 2.97
CA ASP A 53 32.60 8.41 2.39
C ASP A 53 31.45 9.11 1.64
N ILE A 54 30.36 8.38 1.35
CA ILE A 54 29.21 8.90 0.59
C ILE A 54 28.21 9.55 1.54
N LYS A 55 28.12 10.88 1.51
CA LYS A 55 27.18 11.62 2.36
C LYS A 55 25.72 11.43 1.97
N PRO A 56 24.81 11.18 2.94
CA PRO A 56 23.37 11.29 2.75
C PRO A 56 22.93 12.64 2.17
N ASN A 57 21.90 12.63 1.33
CA ASN A 57 21.24 13.82 0.84
C ASN A 57 19.74 13.82 1.16
N ASN A 58 19.02 14.83 0.70
CA ASN A 58 17.57 14.95 0.91
C ASN A 58 16.81 13.70 0.44
N ILE A 59 17.19 13.11 -0.70
CA ILE A 59 16.55 11.87 -1.17
C ILE A 59 16.88 10.69 -0.26
N THR A 60 18.10 10.60 0.28
CA THR A 60 18.47 9.55 1.26
C THR A 60 17.57 9.60 2.50
N PHE A 61 17.36 10.80 3.05
CA PHE A 61 16.50 11.01 4.22
C PHE A 61 15.04 10.68 3.94
N LEU A 62 14.52 11.09 2.78
CA LEU A 62 13.19 10.68 2.34
C LEU A 62 13.06 9.14 2.29
N CYS A 63 14.01 8.45 1.65
CA CYS A 63 13.99 7.00 1.53
C CYS A 63 13.99 6.29 2.90
N ILE A 64 14.81 6.73 3.85
CA ILE A 64 14.88 6.09 5.18
C ILE A 64 13.65 6.40 6.04
N ILE A 65 13.11 7.62 5.99
CA ILE A 65 11.87 7.98 6.71
C ILE A 65 10.69 7.19 6.15
N SER A 66 10.56 7.06 4.82
CA SER A 66 9.53 6.22 4.20
C SER A 66 9.70 4.74 4.55
N ALA A 67 10.93 4.23 4.62
CA ALA A 67 11.19 2.85 5.05
C ALA A 67 10.74 2.62 6.51
N CYS A 68 10.99 3.59 7.39
CA CYS A 68 10.51 3.58 8.77
C CYS A 68 8.98 3.62 8.82
N SER A 69 8.34 4.48 8.02
CA SER A 69 6.87 4.57 7.90
C SER A 69 6.26 3.23 7.49
N HIS A 70 6.85 2.55 6.52
CA HIS A 70 6.30 1.28 6.04
C HIS A 70 6.54 0.09 6.97
N SER A 71 7.40 0.25 7.99
CA SER A 71 7.80 -0.83 8.90
C SER A 71 7.45 -0.54 10.37
N GLY A 72 6.77 0.57 10.66
CA GLY A 72 6.36 0.95 12.01
C GLY A 72 7.48 1.44 12.92
N PHE A 73 8.64 1.84 12.39
CA PHE A 73 9.76 2.38 13.16
C PHE A 73 9.59 3.88 13.41
N VAL A 74 8.58 4.24 14.22
CA VAL A 74 8.16 5.63 14.45
C VAL A 74 9.28 6.45 15.05
N GLU A 75 9.90 5.96 16.11
CA GLU A 75 10.94 6.65 16.85
C GLU A 75 12.18 6.90 15.97
N GLU A 76 12.63 5.89 15.21
CA GLU A 76 13.73 6.05 14.26
C GLU A 76 13.38 7.02 13.12
N GLY A 77 12.16 6.94 12.56
CA GLY A 77 11.70 7.86 11.52
C GLY A 77 11.73 9.32 11.97
N CYS A 78 11.23 9.59 13.19
CA CYS A 78 11.31 10.92 13.81
C CYS A 78 12.77 11.35 14.01
N GLN A 79 13.63 10.46 14.51
CA GLN A 79 15.06 10.76 14.67
C GLN A 79 15.71 11.14 13.34
N TYR A 80 15.46 10.40 12.27
CA TYR A 80 16.00 10.70 10.94
C TYR A 80 15.51 12.03 10.38
N PHE A 81 14.23 12.36 10.59
CA PHE A 81 13.69 13.66 10.18
C PHE A 81 14.33 14.84 10.90
N TYR A 82 14.60 14.74 12.21
CA TYR A 82 15.31 15.84 12.90
C TYR A 82 16.81 15.85 12.61
N LYS A 83 17.42 14.67 12.45
CA LYS A 83 18.83 14.50 12.09
C LYS A 83 19.17 15.15 10.75
N MET A 84 18.29 15.05 9.75
CA MET A 84 18.51 15.68 8.44
C MET A 84 18.77 17.19 8.56
N LYS A 85 18.05 17.86 9.46
CA LYS A 85 18.17 19.31 9.66
C LYS A 85 19.34 19.65 10.59
N ASN A 86 19.41 18.98 11.74
CA ASN A 86 20.32 19.35 12.81
C ASN A 86 21.78 18.95 12.57
N GLU A 87 22.01 17.83 11.87
CA GLU A 87 23.36 17.30 11.64
C GLU A 87 23.82 17.44 10.19
N TYR A 88 22.87 17.44 9.24
CA TYR A 88 23.18 17.50 7.81
C TYR A 88 22.81 18.84 7.15
N GLU A 89 22.16 19.75 7.87
CA GLU A 89 21.72 21.07 7.37
C GLU A 89 20.82 20.96 6.12
N ILE A 90 20.05 19.88 6.02
CA ILE A 90 19.12 19.62 4.92
C ILE A 90 17.72 20.07 5.34
N GLU A 91 17.17 21.04 4.62
CA GLU A 91 15.79 21.49 4.86
C GLU A 91 14.77 20.47 4.34
N PRO A 92 13.74 20.12 5.14
CA PRO A 92 12.69 19.20 4.71
C PRO A 92 11.86 19.75 3.53
N THR A 93 11.65 18.90 2.52
CA THR A 93 10.70 19.18 1.42
C THR A 93 9.29 18.71 1.77
N MET A 94 8.31 19.06 0.94
CA MET A 94 6.92 18.60 1.09
C MET A 94 6.79 17.06 1.18
N ASP A 95 7.66 16.32 0.48
CA ASP A 95 7.70 14.85 0.55
C ASP A 95 8.14 14.34 1.92
N HIS A 96 9.07 15.03 2.59
CA HIS A 96 9.50 14.67 3.94
C HIS A 96 8.37 14.90 4.95
N TYR A 97 7.65 16.02 4.84
CA TYR A 97 6.47 16.27 5.67
C TYR A 97 5.38 15.23 5.42
N GLY A 98 5.11 14.87 4.16
CA GLY A 98 4.18 13.81 3.80
C GLY A 98 4.58 12.46 4.39
N ALA A 99 5.86 12.10 4.33
CA ALA A 99 6.39 10.86 4.91
C ALA A 99 6.27 10.83 6.45
N MET A 100 6.48 11.97 7.12
CA MET A 100 6.29 12.08 8.58
C MET A 100 4.83 11.94 9.00
N VAL A 101 3.91 12.54 8.24
CA VAL A 101 2.47 12.39 8.51
C VAL A 101 2.01 10.95 8.24
N ASP A 102 2.53 10.30 7.20
CA ASP A 102 2.28 8.87 6.95
C ASP A 102 2.83 7.99 8.10
N LEU A 103 4.03 8.27 8.59
CA LEU A 103 4.67 7.57 9.72
C LEU A 103 3.83 7.67 11.00
N LEU A 104 3.52 8.89 11.43
CA LEU A 104 2.72 9.15 12.63
C LEU A 104 1.30 8.61 12.47
N GLY A 105 0.69 8.88 11.31
CA GLY A 105 -0.67 8.48 11.00
C GLY A 105 -0.87 6.95 11.02
N ARG A 106 0.00 6.18 10.37
CA ARG A 106 -0.09 4.71 10.38
C ARG A 106 0.04 4.13 11.77
N SER A 107 0.86 4.73 12.63
CA SER A 107 1.03 4.30 14.03
C SER A 107 -0.13 4.64 14.96
N GLY A 108 -1.16 5.35 14.48
CA GLY A 108 -2.31 5.76 15.28
C GLY A 108 -2.10 7.04 16.07
N ARG A 109 -0.94 7.68 15.94
CA ARG A 109 -0.61 8.97 16.56
C ARG A 109 -1.25 10.14 15.78
N LEU A 110 -2.57 10.07 15.57
CA LEU A 110 -3.30 11.01 14.70
C LEU A 110 -3.23 12.45 15.20
N THR A 111 -3.35 12.67 16.51
CA THR A 111 -3.25 14.03 17.09
C THR A 111 -1.86 14.61 16.87
N GLU A 112 -0.81 13.83 17.11
CA GLU A 112 0.57 14.25 16.86
C GLU A 112 0.81 14.53 15.37
N ALA A 113 0.25 13.70 14.49
CA ALA A 113 0.29 13.92 13.04
C ALA A 113 -0.41 15.23 12.65
N TRP A 114 -1.57 15.52 13.23
CA TRP A 114 -2.30 16.76 12.96
C TRP A 114 -1.56 17.99 13.50
N ASP A 115 -1.05 17.93 14.73
CA ASP A 115 -0.25 18.99 15.33
C ASP A 115 1.01 19.25 14.50
N PHE A 116 1.65 18.20 13.99
CA PHE A 116 2.79 18.32 13.08
C PHE A 116 2.41 19.09 11.80
N ILE A 117 1.25 18.80 11.20
CA ILE A 117 0.73 19.54 10.03
C ILE A 117 0.52 21.03 10.36
N GLN A 118 -0.08 21.33 11.52
CA GLN A 118 -0.33 22.72 11.94
C GLN A 118 0.94 23.52 12.20
N ASN A 119 2.03 22.85 12.60
CA ASN A 119 3.32 23.47 12.88
C ASN A 119 4.29 23.45 11.69
N MET A 120 3.85 23.05 10.49
CA MET A 120 4.68 23.09 9.30
C MET A 120 5.07 24.55 8.97
N PRO A 121 6.34 24.82 8.60
CA PRO A 121 6.79 26.18 8.24
C PRO A 121 6.32 26.60 6.85
N VAL A 122 5.60 25.73 6.12
CA VAL A 122 5.11 25.91 4.76
C VAL A 122 3.68 25.38 4.65
N GLU A 123 2.91 25.92 3.72
CA GLU A 123 1.53 25.48 3.46
C GLU A 123 1.49 23.98 3.08
N PRO A 124 0.74 23.13 3.81
CA PRO A 124 0.72 21.70 3.56
C PRO A 124 0.08 21.33 2.21
N GLY A 125 0.71 20.38 1.52
CA GLY A 125 0.29 19.92 0.19
C GLY A 125 -0.69 18.73 0.20
N ILE A 126 -1.05 18.30 -1.01
CA ILE A 126 -1.97 17.16 -1.25
C ILE A 126 -1.45 15.87 -0.63
N ASN A 127 -0.14 15.60 -0.72
CA ASN A 127 0.47 14.40 -0.17
C ASN A 127 0.36 14.33 1.37
N VAL A 128 0.46 15.47 2.07
CA VAL A 128 0.32 15.58 3.52
C VAL A 128 -1.11 15.27 3.97
N PHE A 129 -2.10 15.98 3.41
CA PHE A 129 -3.49 15.73 3.78
C PHE A 129 -4.00 14.37 3.28
N GLY A 130 -3.47 13.88 2.15
CA GLY A 130 -3.75 12.53 1.64
C GLY A 130 -3.27 11.43 2.59
N ALA A 131 -2.05 11.57 3.13
CA ALA A 131 -1.53 10.68 4.16
C ALA A 131 -2.39 10.72 5.43
N MET A 132 -2.77 11.93 5.88
CA MET A 132 -3.63 12.10 7.05
C MET A 132 -5.01 11.44 6.85
N LEU A 133 -5.67 11.67 5.71
CA LEU A 133 -6.96 11.07 5.41
C LEU A 133 -6.88 9.54 5.33
N GLY A 134 -5.78 9.02 4.78
CA GLY A 134 -5.47 7.59 4.78
C GLY A 134 -5.35 7.02 6.19
N ALA A 135 -4.63 7.71 7.08
CA ALA A 135 -4.47 7.33 8.48
C ALA A 135 -5.81 7.36 9.24
N CYS A 136 -6.63 8.39 9.02
CA CYS A 136 -7.96 8.48 9.62
C CYS A 136 -8.87 7.32 9.23
N LYS A 137 -8.75 6.80 7.99
CA LYS A 137 -9.46 5.58 7.59
C LYS A 137 -9.03 4.37 8.40
N ILE A 138 -7.72 4.18 8.59
CA ILE A 138 -7.18 3.02 9.32
C ILE A 138 -7.67 3.04 10.77
N HIS A 139 -7.63 4.22 11.40
CA HIS A 139 -7.93 4.40 12.82
C HIS A 139 -9.35 4.89 13.11
N LYS A 140 -10.23 4.87 12.09
CA LYS A 140 -11.67 5.23 12.18
C LYS A 140 -11.93 6.61 12.81
N ASN A 141 -11.08 7.59 12.56
CA ASN A 141 -11.25 8.95 13.10
C ASN A 141 -11.97 9.84 12.07
N VAL A 142 -13.26 10.05 12.29
CA VAL A 142 -14.12 10.81 11.36
C VAL A 142 -13.80 12.31 11.38
N GLU A 143 -13.56 12.89 12.56
CA GLU A 143 -13.34 14.33 12.72
C GLU A 143 -12.11 14.82 11.93
N LEU A 144 -10.95 14.19 12.16
CA LEU A 144 -9.72 14.53 11.43
C LEU A 144 -9.81 14.18 9.94
N ALA A 145 -10.60 13.15 9.58
CA ALA A 145 -10.85 12.83 8.18
C ALA A 145 -11.60 13.97 7.46
N GLU A 146 -12.63 14.54 8.09
CA GLU A 146 -13.38 15.67 7.53
C GLU A 146 -12.49 16.89 7.32
N MET A 147 -11.67 17.22 8.32
CA MET A 147 -10.72 18.34 8.25
C MET A 147 -9.70 18.14 7.11
N ALA A 148 -9.08 16.95 7.02
CA ALA A 148 -8.12 16.65 5.96
C ALA A 148 -8.77 16.64 4.57
N ALA A 149 -9.96 16.03 4.43
CA ALA A 149 -10.68 15.96 3.17
C ALA A 149 -11.15 17.34 2.69
N GLY A 150 -11.57 18.22 3.60
CA GLY A 150 -11.91 19.61 3.27
C GLY A 150 -10.77 20.31 2.54
N ARG A 151 -9.54 20.23 3.09
CA ARG A 151 -8.33 20.79 2.46
C ARG A 151 -8.01 20.12 1.13
N LEU A 152 -8.18 18.80 1.02
CA LEU A 152 -7.98 18.08 -0.24
C LEU A 152 -8.96 18.50 -1.33
N PHE A 153 -10.21 18.77 -1.00
CA PHE A 153 -11.21 19.23 -1.96
C PHE A 153 -10.95 20.65 -2.46
N GLU A 154 -10.24 21.48 -1.67
CA GLU A 154 -9.77 22.79 -2.10
C GLU A 154 -8.55 22.67 -3.02
N LEU A 155 -7.58 21.83 -2.65
CA LEU A 155 -6.31 21.67 -3.38
C LEU A 155 -6.44 20.87 -4.69
N ASN A 156 -7.32 19.86 -4.71
CA ASN A 156 -7.50 18.97 -5.87
C ASN A 156 -8.96 18.50 -5.99
N PRO A 157 -9.90 19.39 -6.36
CA PRO A 157 -11.34 19.11 -6.38
C PRO A 157 -11.78 18.01 -7.35
N ASN A 158 -10.94 17.66 -8.33
CA ASN A 158 -11.29 16.70 -9.39
C ASN A 158 -10.80 15.27 -9.10
N ASP A 159 -10.05 15.07 -8.02
CA ASP A 159 -9.57 13.75 -7.64
C ASP A 159 -10.66 12.97 -6.89
N GLY A 160 -11.33 12.08 -7.62
CA GLY A 160 -12.38 11.22 -7.05
C GLY A 160 -11.89 10.25 -5.97
N GLY A 161 -10.57 10.03 -5.85
CA GLY A 161 -9.98 9.16 -4.83
C GLY A 161 -10.28 9.63 -3.42
N TYR A 162 -10.14 10.94 -3.14
CA TYR A 162 -10.37 11.50 -1.81
C TYR A 162 -11.84 11.52 -1.40
N TYR A 163 -12.75 11.79 -2.34
CA TYR A 163 -14.20 11.69 -2.10
C TYR A 163 -14.60 10.27 -1.73
N VAL A 164 -14.12 9.29 -2.50
CA VAL A 164 -14.38 7.87 -2.22
C VAL A 164 -13.78 7.46 -0.88
N LEU A 165 -12.58 7.97 -0.56
CA LEU A 165 -11.92 7.66 0.72
C LEU A 165 -12.74 8.18 1.91
N LEU A 166 -13.19 9.44 1.88
CA LEU A 166 -14.05 10.01 2.93
C LEU A 166 -15.40 9.28 3.02
N ALA A 167 -16.03 8.96 1.89
CA ALA A 167 -17.27 8.19 1.89
C ALA A 167 -17.11 6.79 2.53
N ASN A 168 -15.97 6.12 2.30
CA ASN A 168 -15.69 4.84 2.96
C ASN A 168 -15.50 4.98 4.48
N ILE A 169 -14.91 6.10 4.94
CA ILE A 169 -14.78 6.41 6.37
C ILE A 169 -16.17 6.59 6.99
N TYR A 170 -17.05 7.35 6.34
CA TYR A 170 -18.44 7.51 6.79
C TYR A 170 -19.20 6.18 6.80
N ALA A 171 -19.05 5.35 5.77
CA ALA A 171 -19.69 4.04 5.72
C ALA A 171 -19.23 3.14 6.90
N THR A 172 -17.93 3.14 7.21
CA THR A 172 -17.37 2.40 8.36
C THR A 172 -17.89 2.93 9.70
N ALA A 173 -18.27 4.20 9.77
CA ALA A 173 -18.90 4.84 10.92
C ALA A 173 -20.45 4.81 10.87
N SER A 174 -21.05 4.07 9.93
CA SER A 174 -22.50 3.98 9.71
C SER A 174 -23.20 5.33 9.46
N MET A 175 -22.48 6.32 8.92
CA MET A 175 -22.98 7.66 8.62
C MET A 175 -23.48 7.77 7.17
N TRP A 176 -24.53 7.01 6.83
CA TRP A 176 -25.01 6.86 5.45
C TRP A 176 -25.55 8.15 4.80
N ASP A 177 -26.09 9.07 5.59
CA ASP A 177 -26.50 10.39 5.08
C ASP A 177 -25.31 11.15 4.48
N LYS A 178 -24.15 11.13 5.17
CA LYS A 178 -22.92 11.75 4.69
C LYS A 178 -22.31 11.00 3.51
N VAL A 179 -22.46 9.67 3.45
CA VAL A 179 -22.08 8.88 2.26
C VAL A 179 -22.85 9.38 1.04
N THR A 180 -24.17 9.53 1.20
CA THR A 180 -25.07 10.01 0.15
C THR A 180 -24.71 11.43 -0.29
N GLU A 181 -24.45 12.34 0.66
CA GLU A 181 -24.00 13.70 0.37
C GLU A 181 -22.73 13.73 -0.50
N ILE A 182 -21.72 12.94 -0.13
CA ILE A 182 -20.47 12.86 -0.90
C ILE A 182 -20.70 12.29 -2.29
N ARG A 183 -21.56 11.28 -2.44
CA ARG A 183 -21.90 10.71 -3.75
C ARG A 183 -22.63 11.70 -4.65
N SER A 184 -23.64 12.39 -4.13
CA SER A 184 -24.34 13.46 -4.86
C SER A 184 -23.38 14.55 -5.31
N LYS A 185 -22.47 14.99 -4.43
CA LYS A 185 -21.43 15.98 -4.77
C LYS A 185 -20.48 15.49 -5.86
N MET A 186 -20.14 14.20 -5.89
CA MET A 186 -19.34 13.62 -6.97
C MET A 186 -20.11 13.63 -8.30
N ASP A 187 -21.38 13.24 -8.29
CA ASP A 187 -22.22 13.17 -9.49
C ASP A 187 -22.50 14.56 -10.08
N GLU A 188 -22.83 15.55 -9.24
CA GLU A 188 -23.03 16.95 -9.64
C GLU A 188 -21.79 17.55 -10.32
N ARG A 189 -20.59 17.14 -9.88
CA ARG A 189 -19.31 17.60 -10.43
C ARG A 189 -18.77 16.71 -11.55
N GLY A 190 -19.47 15.63 -11.91
CA GLY A 190 -19.01 14.65 -12.90
C GLY A 190 -17.73 13.90 -12.49
N ILE A 191 -17.42 13.85 -11.19
CA ILE A 191 -16.21 13.21 -10.67
C ILE A 191 -16.39 11.70 -10.69
N ARG A 192 -15.47 11.01 -11.37
CA ARG A 192 -15.46 9.54 -11.45
C ARG A 192 -14.27 8.95 -10.72
N LYS A 193 -14.47 7.79 -10.10
CA LYS A 193 -13.39 7.02 -9.47
C LYS A 193 -12.64 6.22 -10.52
N THR A 194 -11.31 6.18 -10.42
CA THR A 194 -10.49 5.21 -11.16
C THR A 194 -10.85 3.77 -10.76
N PRO A 195 -11.24 2.89 -11.70
CA PRO A 195 -11.52 1.50 -11.40
C PRO A 195 -10.28 0.78 -10.84
N GLY A 196 -10.47 -0.06 -9.83
CA GLY A 196 -9.41 -0.94 -9.34
C GLY A 196 -9.29 -2.17 -10.23
N TYR A 197 -8.08 -2.52 -10.63
CA TYR A 197 -7.78 -3.74 -11.38
C TYR A 197 -6.46 -4.34 -10.93
N SER A 198 -6.34 -5.65 -11.11
CA SER A 198 -5.10 -6.40 -10.90
C SER A 198 -4.65 -7.00 -12.22
N SER A 199 -3.34 -7.15 -12.39
CA SER A 199 -2.76 -7.70 -13.62
C SER A 199 -1.65 -8.70 -13.31
N VAL A 200 -1.54 -9.69 -14.20
CA VAL A 200 -0.50 -10.73 -14.20
C VAL A 200 0.17 -10.72 -15.56
N GLU A 201 1.50 -10.75 -15.57
CA GLU A 201 2.28 -10.89 -16.80
C GLU A 201 2.71 -12.35 -16.94
N LEU A 202 2.29 -13.01 -18.02
CA LEU A 202 2.58 -14.42 -18.30
C LEU A 202 2.84 -14.57 -19.80
N GLU A 203 3.90 -15.29 -20.18
CA GLU A 203 4.23 -15.55 -21.60
C GLU A 203 4.32 -14.27 -22.48
N ASN A 204 4.77 -13.15 -21.89
CA ASN A 204 4.82 -11.79 -22.48
C ASN A 204 3.46 -11.15 -22.77
N GLU A 205 2.37 -11.69 -22.21
CA GLU A 205 1.04 -11.10 -22.26
C GLU A 205 0.64 -10.57 -20.88
N VAL A 206 -0.07 -9.44 -20.86
CA VAL A 206 -0.60 -8.83 -19.63
C VAL A 206 -2.08 -9.16 -19.52
N HIS A 207 -2.41 -10.03 -18.57
CA HIS A 207 -3.78 -10.41 -18.24
C HIS A 207 -4.31 -9.47 -17.15
N THR A 208 -5.43 -8.80 -17.42
CA THR A 208 -6.02 -7.80 -16.51
C THR A 208 -7.38 -8.25 -16.01
N PHE A 209 -7.61 -8.06 -14.71
CA PHE A 209 -8.81 -8.51 -14.00
C PHE A 209 -9.46 -7.33 -13.28
N TYR A 210 -10.76 -7.19 -13.46
CA TYR A 210 -11.60 -6.26 -12.71
C TYR A 210 -12.52 -7.05 -11.77
N SER A 211 -12.91 -6.44 -10.66
CA SER A 211 -13.83 -7.07 -9.71
C SER A 211 -15.14 -7.43 -10.41
N GLY A 212 -15.59 -8.68 -10.29
CA GLY A 212 -16.85 -9.14 -10.88
C GLY A 212 -16.89 -9.19 -12.41
N SER A 213 -15.78 -8.97 -13.10
CA SER A 213 -15.76 -8.98 -14.57
C SER A 213 -15.49 -10.37 -15.16
N SER A 214 -16.23 -10.75 -16.19
CA SER A 214 -16.04 -12.00 -16.96
C SER A 214 -15.35 -11.80 -18.31
N TRP A 215 -14.55 -10.73 -18.44
CA TRP A 215 -13.99 -10.28 -19.73
C TRP A 215 -12.83 -11.15 -20.22
N HIS A 216 -12.25 -11.97 -19.34
CA HIS A 216 -11.15 -12.86 -19.66
C HIS A 216 -11.66 -14.14 -20.36
N SER A 217 -10.95 -14.63 -21.37
CA SER A 217 -11.32 -15.84 -22.13
C SER A 217 -11.52 -17.07 -21.23
N ASP A 218 -10.64 -17.27 -20.26
CA ASP A 218 -10.72 -18.35 -19.26
C ASP A 218 -11.56 -18.04 -18.01
N SER A 219 -12.42 -17.02 -18.03
CA SER A 219 -13.18 -16.57 -16.84
C SER A 219 -13.83 -17.74 -16.08
N ASN A 220 -14.58 -18.62 -16.75
CA ASN A 220 -15.26 -19.73 -16.08
C ASN A 220 -14.30 -20.65 -15.31
N LYS A 221 -13.11 -20.95 -15.88
CA LYS A 221 -12.11 -21.79 -15.21
C LYS A 221 -11.52 -21.08 -13.99
N ILE A 222 -11.26 -19.77 -14.13
CA ILE A 222 -10.67 -18.94 -13.06
C ILE A 222 -11.64 -18.84 -11.88
N TYR A 223 -12.92 -18.57 -12.14
CA TYR A 223 -13.94 -18.47 -11.10
C TYR A 223 -14.15 -19.81 -10.38
N ASN A 224 -14.31 -20.91 -11.13
CA ASN A 224 -14.47 -22.24 -10.52
C ASN A 224 -13.25 -22.63 -9.65
N PHE A 225 -12.03 -22.33 -10.12
CA PHE A 225 -10.83 -22.59 -9.32
C PHE A 225 -10.74 -21.66 -8.10
N LEU A 226 -11.17 -20.41 -8.24
CA LEU A 226 -11.18 -19.45 -7.15
C LEU A 226 -12.14 -19.89 -6.04
N GLU A 227 -13.33 -20.41 -6.36
CA GLU A 227 -14.26 -20.97 -5.37
C GLU A 227 -13.58 -22.07 -4.55
N ILE A 228 -12.97 -23.05 -5.21
CA ILE A 228 -12.21 -24.14 -4.57
C ILE A 228 -11.07 -23.58 -3.70
N LEU A 229 -10.35 -22.57 -4.20
CA LEU A 229 -9.24 -21.96 -3.48
C LEU A 229 -9.71 -21.23 -2.23
N ILE A 230 -10.85 -20.53 -2.30
CA ILE A 230 -11.47 -19.84 -1.16
C ILE A 230 -11.90 -20.83 -0.08
N ASP A 231 -12.53 -21.94 -0.46
CA ASP A 231 -12.89 -22.99 0.49
C ASP A 231 -11.66 -23.57 1.18
N LYS A 232 -10.60 -23.85 0.41
CA LYS A 232 -9.33 -24.37 0.93
C LYS A 232 -8.67 -23.44 1.95
N ILE A 233 -8.72 -22.12 1.74
CA ILE A 233 -8.17 -21.18 2.72
C ILE A 233 -9.10 -20.97 3.92
N LYS A 234 -10.42 -21.08 3.75
CA LYS A 234 -11.40 -21.06 4.86
C LYS A 234 -11.13 -22.23 5.82
N ASP A 235 -10.84 -23.42 5.30
CA ASP A 235 -10.52 -24.62 6.10
C ASP A 235 -9.30 -24.46 7.02
N VAL A 236 -8.37 -23.55 6.69
CA VAL A 236 -7.18 -23.25 7.50
C VAL A 236 -7.29 -21.95 8.31
N GLY A 237 -8.49 -21.34 8.34
CA GLY A 237 -8.80 -20.21 9.23
C GLY A 237 -8.93 -18.83 8.56
N TYR A 238 -8.94 -18.75 7.22
CA TYR A 238 -9.29 -17.49 6.55
C TYR A 238 -10.77 -17.15 6.76
N VAL A 239 -11.03 -15.93 7.24
CA VAL A 239 -12.38 -15.37 7.36
C VAL A 239 -12.48 -14.15 6.45
N PRO A 240 -13.41 -14.14 5.46
CA PRO A 240 -13.67 -12.98 4.62
C PRO A 240 -14.14 -11.78 5.44
N ALA A 241 -13.65 -10.57 5.13
CA ALA A 241 -14.14 -9.37 5.79
C ALA A 241 -15.52 -8.96 5.25
N THR A 242 -16.55 -9.00 6.09
CA THR A 242 -17.96 -8.64 5.78
C THR A 242 -18.37 -7.26 6.32
N ASP A 243 -17.44 -6.38 6.67
CA ASP A 243 -17.77 -5.16 7.44
C ASP A 243 -18.19 -3.91 6.61
N LEU A 244 -18.53 -4.02 5.33
CA LEU A 244 -18.69 -2.82 4.46
C LEU A 244 -20.07 -2.59 3.82
N MET A 245 -21.05 -3.49 3.94
CA MET A 245 -22.34 -3.37 3.25
C MET A 245 -23.49 -3.97 4.09
N GLN A 246 -24.03 -3.23 5.07
CA GLN A 246 -25.15 -3.73 5.91
C GLN A 246 -26.51 -3.82 5.17
N ASP A 247 -26.58 -3.40 3.90
CA ASP A 247 -27.80 -3.46 3.07
C ASP A 247 -27.79 -4.58 2.02
N VAL A 248 -26.82 -5.50 2.09
CA VAL A 248 -26.68 -6.64 1.17
C VAL A 248 -26.76 -7.91 2.00
N GLU A 249 -27.57 -8.91 1.58
CA GLU A 249 -27.61 -10.22 2.25
C GLU A 249 -26.20 -10.79 2.42
N ASP A 250 -25.89 -11.38 3.58
CA ASP A 250 -24.53 -11.85 3.94
C ASP A 250 -23.87 -12.69 2.82
N ASP A 251 -24.65 -13.53 2.15
CA ASP A 251 -24.21 -14.38 1.03
C ASP A 251 -23.78 -13.58 -0.22
N LEU A 252 -24.49 -12.50 -0.55
CA LEU A 252 -24.16 -11.60 -1.67
C LEU A 252 -22.93 -10.75 -1.33
N GLN A 253 -22.74 -10.41 -0.07
CA GLN A 253 -21.57 -9.68 0.40
C GLN A 253 -20.29 -10.54 0.35
N GLU A 254 -20.38 -11.81 0.75
CA GLU A 254 -19.29 -12.79 0.60
C GLU A 254 -18.90 -13.01 -0.88
N GLN A 255 -19.88 -13.05 -1.80
CA GLN A 255 -19.62 -13.15 -3.24
C GLN A 255 -18.90 -11.93 -3.82
N MET A 256 -19.16 -10.73 -3.30
CA MET A 256 -18.48 -9.50 -3.77
C MET A 256 -17.02 -9.43 -3.31
N VAL A 257 -16.72 -9.90 -2.10
CA VAL A 257 -15.36 -9.89 -1.52
C VAL A 257 -14.52 -11.04 -2.06
N SER A 258 -15.12 -12.19 -2.36
CA SER A 258 -14.43 -13.34 -2.98
C SER A 258 -13.97 -13.04 -4.41
N THR A 259 -14.65 -12.15 -5.14
CA THR A 259 -14.38 -11.86 -6.56
C THR A 259 -13.53 -10.62 -6.81
N HIS A 260 -12.81 -10.14 -5.79
CA HIS A 260 -11.85 -9.05 -5.95
C HIS A 260 -10.78 -9.39 -7.01
N SER A 261 -10.37 -8.37 -7.77
CA SER A 261 -9.42 -8.50 -8.88
C SER A 261 -8.11 -9.21 -8.51
N GLU A 262 -7.63 -9.03 -7.28
CA GLU A 262 -6.41 -9.61 -6.75
C GLU A 262 -6.52 -11.14 -6.66
N LYS A 263 -7.66 -11.62 -6.14
CA LYS A 263 -7.95 -13.05 -6.00
C LYS A 263 -8.09 -13.73 -7.36
N LEU A 264 -8.77 -13.07 -8.30
CA LEU A 264 -8.86 -13.53 -9.70
C LEU A 264 -7.48 -13.62 -10.36
N ALA A 265 -6.64 -12.59 -10.17
CA ALA A 265 -5.30 -12.56 -10.72
C ALA A 265 -4.41 -13.67 -10.12
N ILE A 266 -4.51 -13.92 -8.81
CA ILE A 266 -3.80 -15.01 -8.14
C ILE A 266 -4.29 -16.38 -8.63
N ALA A 267 -5.60 -16.58 -8.72
CA ALA A 267 -6.20 -17.80 -9.25
C ALA A 267 -5.72 -18.10 -10.68
N PHE A 268 -5.74 -17.09 -11.56
CA PHE A 268 -5.18 -17.20 -12.91
C PHE A 268 -3.69 -17.56 -12.89
N GLY A 269 -2.89 -16.88 -12.05
CA GLY A 269 -1.47 -17.15 -11.91
C GLY A 269 -1.18 -18.59 -11.46
N LEU A 270 -1.93 -19.10 -10.48
CA LEU A 270 -1.81 -20.47 -9.98
C LEU A 270 -2.16 -21.52 -11.04
N LEU A 271 -3.26 -21.31 -11.78
CA LEU A 271 -3.71 -22.22 -12.84
C LEU A 271 -2.72 -22.37 -13.98
N ASN A 272 -2.04 -21.28 -14.34
CA ASN A 272 -1.23 -21.20 -15.56
C ASN A 272 0.28 -21.26 -15.31
N THR A 273 0.72 -21.56 -14.09
CA THR A 273 2.15 -21.67 -13.75
C THR A 273 2.47 -22.96 -13.00
N ARG A 274 3.66 -23.50 -13.25
CA ARG A 274 4.13 -24.72 -12.61
C ARG A 274 4.26 -24.55 -11.08
N PRO A 275 4.06 -25.61 -10.29
CA PRO A 275 4.35 -25.59 -8.85
C PRO A 275 5.75 -25.04 -8.55
N GLY A 276 5.85 -24.19 -7.53
CA GLY A 276 7.09 -23.53 -7.12
C GLY A 276 7.42 -22.23 -7.86
N THR A 277 6.78 -21.89 -8.97
CA THR A 277 7.00 -20.61 -9.66
C THR A 277 6.48 -19.44 -8.81
N THR A 278 7.25 -18.37 -8.63
CA THR A 278 6.76 -17.16 -7.95
C THR A 278 5.70 -16.45 -8.81
N ILE A 279 4.57 -16.09 -8.22
CA ILE A 279 3.49 -15.38 -8.93
C ILE A 279 3.64 -13.88 -8.68
N HIS A 280 3.66 -13.07 -9.74
CA HIS A 280 3.76 -11.61 -9.66
C HIS A 280 2.44 -10.97 -10.04
N ILE A 281 1.85 -10.22 -9.11
CA ILE A 281 0.60 -9.48 -9.31
C ILE A 281 0.89 -7.99 -9.21
N ARG A 282 0.29 -7.19 -10.09
CA ARG A 282 0.28 -5.73 -9.98
C ARG A 282 -1.12 -5.22 -9.76
N LYS A 283 -1.32 -4.41 -8.73
CA LYS A 283 -2.55 -3.69 -8.42
C LYS A 283 -2.34 -2.20 -8.68
N ASN A 284 -3.28 -1.56 -9.37
CA ASN A 284 -3.20 -0.13 -9.66
C ASN A 284 -3.58 0.78 -8.47
N LEU A 285 -4.16 0.21 -7.42
CA LEU A 285 -4.54 0.86 -6.16
C LEU A 285 -3.86 0.13 -4.98
N ARG A 286 -4.07 0.61 -3.75
CA ARG A 286 -3.67 -0.15 -2.56
C ARG A 286 -4.50 -1.45 -2.46
N VAL A 287 -3.84 -2.55 -2.11
CA VAL A 287 -4.50 -3.83 -1.87
C VAL A 287 -5.37 -3.70 -0.62
N CYS A 288 -6.61 -4.20 -0.66
CA CYS A 288 -7.50 -4.16 0.51
C CYS A 288 -7.07 -5.19 1.56
N GLY A 289 -7.46 -4.97 2.81
CA GLY A 289 -7.05 -5.83 3.93
C GLY A 289 -7.49 -7.29 3.78
N ASP A 290 -8.69 -7.51 3.25
CA ASP A 290 -9.18 -8.85 2.96
C ASP A 290 -8.33 -9.58 1.91
N CYS A 291 -8.04 -8.93 0.77
CA CYS A 291 -7.17 -9.52 -0.26
C CYS A 291 -5.75 -9.77 0.25
N HIS A 292 -5.22 -8.85 1.06
CA HIS A 292 -3.92 -9.04 1.72
C HIS A 292 -3.95 -10.30 2.61
N ASN A 293 -4.99 -10.45 3.44
CA ASN A 293 -5.15 -11.60 4.32
C ASN A 293 -5.35 -12.91 3.53
N ALA A 294 -6.25 -12.91 2.54
CA ALA A 294 -6.48 -14.06 1.66
C ALA A 294 -5.18 -14.50 0.97
N THR A 295 -4.36 -13.56 0.48
CA THR A 295 -3.09 -13.89 -0.18
C THR A 295 -2.11 -14.58 0.77
N LYS A 296 -2.08 -14.22 2.06
CA LYS A 296 -1.30 -14.95 3.08
C LYS A 296 -1.73 -16.41 3.12
N TYR A 297 -3.02 -16.69 3.32
CA TYR A 297 -3.52 -18.06 3.37
C TYR A 297 -3.33 -18.81 2.06
N ILE A 298 -3.52 -18.17 0.90
CA ILE A 298 -3.25 -18.78 -0.41
C ILE A 298 -1.77 -19.19 -0.49
N SER A 299 -0.83 -18.33 -0.09
CA SER A 299 0.60 -18.65 -0.10
C SER A 299 0.94 -19.86 0.78
N LEU A 300 0.20 -20.05 1.88
CA LEU A 300 0.34 -21.17 2.81
C LEU A 300 -0.19 -22.47 2.20
N VAL A 301 -1.44 -22.48 1.73
CA VAL A 301 -2.12 -23.70 1.28
C VAL A 301 -1.62 -24.20 -0.09
N GLU A 302 -1.14 -23.28 -0.93
CA GLU A 302 -0.55 -23.61 -2.24
C GLU A 302 0.96 -23.84 -2.15
N ASN A 303 1.60 -23.49 -1.03
CA ASN A 303 3.05 -23.50 -0.87
C ASN A 303 3.75 -22.74 -2.02
N ARG A 304 3.27 -21.53 -2.30
CA ARG A 304 3.74 -20.65 -3.37
C ARG A 304 4.12 -19.29 -2.81
N GLU A 305 5.25 -18.75 -3.28
CA GLU A 305 5.54 -17.34 -3.08
C GLU A 305 4.70 -16.51 -4.04
N ILE A 306 4.01 -15.50 -3.50
CA ILE A 306 3.20 -14.55 -4.26
C ILE A 306 3.73 -13.16 -3.94
N ILE A 307 4.08 -12.40 -4.97
CA ILE A 307 4.54 -11.03 -4.84
C ILE A 307 3.46 -10.12 -5.41
N VAL A 308 2.82 -9.34 -4.55
CA VAL A 308 1.85 -8.34 -4.96
C VAL A 308 2.48 -6.96 -4.86
N ARG A 309 2.54 -6.24 -5.99
CA ARG A 309 2.90 -4.83 -6.03
C ARG A 309 1.63 -4.00 -6.05
N ASP A 310 1.45 -3.14 -5.07
CA ASP A 310 0.39 -2.14 -5.04
C ASP A 310 0.92 -0.75 -5.44
N LEU A 311 0.10 0.29 -5.23
CA LEU A 311 0.46 1.67 -5.58
C LEU A 311 1.74 2.17 -4.88
N HIS A 312 2.04 1.67 -3.69
CA HIS A 312 3.09 2.21 -2.83
C HIS A 312 4.22 1.23 -2.54
N ARG A 313 3.97 -0.08 -2.58
CA ARG A 313 4.94 -1.08 -2.12
C ARG A 313 4.71 -2.48 -2.68
N PHE A 314 5.64 -3.35 -2.36
CA PHE A 314 5.61 -4.78 -2.61
C PHE A 314 5.27 -5.52 -1.32
N HIS A 315 4.51 -6.58 -1.48
CA HIS A 315 4.14 -7.51 -0.44
C HIS A 315 4.61 -8.90 -0.89
N HIS A 316 5.56 -9.47 -0.16
CA HIS A 316 6.00 -10.85 -0.39
C HIS A 316 5.24 -11.78 0.54
N PHE A 317 4.33 -12.57 -0.03
CA PHE A 317 3.56 -13.56 0.69
C PHE A 317 4.23 -14.93 0.56
N LYS A 318 4.60 -15.51 1.69
CA LYS A 318 5.22 -16.84 1.75
C LYS A 318 4.87 -17.51 3.06
N ASN A 319 4.41 -18.75 2.99
CA ASN A 319 4.09 -19.58 4.16
C ASN A 319 3.12 -18.89 5.15
N GLY A 320 2.12 -18.16 4.65
CA GLY A 320 1.14 -17.49 5.51
C GLY A 320 1.57 -16.15 6.08
N VAL A 321 2.76 -15.66 5.73
CA VAL A 321 3.31 -14.39 6.24
C VAL A 321 3.55 -13.43 5.09
N CYS A 322 3.38 -12.14 5.35
CA CYS A 322 3.74 -11.06 4.42
C CYS A 322 5.00 -10.34 4.91
N SER A 323 5.89 -9.93 4.00
CA SER A 323 7.09 -9.14 4.32
C SER A 323 6.81 -7.81 5.02
N CYS A 324 5.58 -7.31 5.01
CA CYS A 324 5.21 -6.10 5.72
C CYS A 324 4.90 -6.29 7.21
N GLY A 325 4.93 -7.52 7.74
CA GLY A 325 4.64 -7.78 9.16
C GLY A 325 3.22 -7.40 9.59
N ASP A 326 2.27 -7.43 8.67
CA ASP A 326 0.89 -6.96 8.84
C ASP A 326 0.75 -5.44 9.16
N TYR A 327 1.83 -4.68 8.98
CA TYR A 327 1.84 -3.23 9.05
C TYR A 327 1.56 -2.64 7.65
N TRP A 328 0.29 -2.66 7.21
CA TRP A 328 -0.09 -2.29 5.82
C TRP A 328 -1.12 -1.20 5.63
#